data_AF-A0AAX4L0N4-F1
#
_entry.id   AF-A0AAX4L0N4-F1
#
_cell.length_a   1.000
_cell.length_b   1.000
_cell.length_c   1.000
_cell.angle_alpha   90.00
_cell.angle_beta   90.00
_cell.angle_gamma   90.00
#
_symmetry.space_group_name_H-M   'P 1'
#
loop_
_entity.id
_entity.type
_entity.pdbx_description
1 polymer ?
#
loop_
_entity_poly.entity_id
_entity_poly.type
_entity_poly.pdbx_seq_one_letter_code
_entity_poly.pdbx_strand_id
1 'polypeptide(L)'
;MSLENEAKKLAATYARWLRNPEDALFGKDGEGVVLKIYKKMKQAKDKNEIKEILNLEQYAMEKTTFNDMSRFISELLNKIEQMDDQSALKFSVEVFRYFQIALATKLNDMNKGLWM
;
A
#
# COMPACT_ATOMS: atom_id res chain seq x y z
N MET A 1 7.80 14.17 14.84
CA MET A 1 7.22 12.86 14.44
C MET A 1 8.14 12.32 13.35
N SER A 2 8.63 11.07 13.43
CA SER A 2 9.55 10.55 12.40
C SER A 2 8.79 10.16 11.12
N LEU A 3 9.47 10.18 9.97
CA LEU A 3 8.94 9.69 8.68
C LEU A 3 8.41 8.26 8.79
N GLU A 4 9.09 7.42 9.59
CA GLU A 4 8.67 6.05 9.88
C GLU A 4 7.30 5.98 10.60
N ASN A 5 7.07 6.85 11.60
CA ASN A 5 5.80 6.88 12.31
C ASN A 5 4.66 7.36 11.41
N GLU A 6 4.93 8.30 10.51
CA GLU A 6 3.96 8.74 9.51
C GLU A 6 3.65 7.63 8.51
N ALA A 7 4.66 6.88 8.07
CA ALA A 7 4.49 5.74 7.18
C ALA A 7 3.62 4.65 7.84
N LYS A 8 3.91 4.30 9.11
CA LYS A 8 3.10 3.37 9.91
C LYS A 8 1.66 3.84 10.04
N LYS A 9 1.45 5.12 10.34
CA LYS A 9 0.10 5.70 10.53
C LYS A 9 -0.71 5.64 9.23
N LEU A 10 -0.12 6.03 8.11
CA LEU A 10 -0.78 5.98 6.80
C LEU A 10 -1.16 4.53 6.45
N ALA A 11 -0.19 3.63 6.54
CA ALA A 11 -0.39 2.20 6.30
C ALA A 11 -1.51 1.60 7.18
N ALA A 12 -1.46 1.81 8.49
CA ALA A 12 -2.45 1.26 9.42
C ALA A 12 -3.86 1.81 9.16
N THR A 13 -3.97 3.10 8.85
CA THR A 13 -5.27 3.74 8.55
C THR A 13 -5.92 3.08 7.34
N TYR A 14 -5.17 2.93 6.25
CA TYR A 14 -5.71 2.36 5.02
C TYR A 14 -5.88 0.85 5.09
N ALA A 15 -5.06 0.14 5.85
CA ALA A 15 -5.23 -1.30 6.07
C ALA A 15 -6.54 -1.58 6.82
N ARG A 16 -6.91 -0.70 7.76
CA ARG A 16 -8.21 -0.80 8.45
C ARG A 16 -9.39 -0.67 7.49
N TRP A 17 -9.31 0.26 6.53
CA TRP A 17 -10.40 0.52 5.59
C TRP A 17 -10.47 -0.43 4.40
N LEU A 18 -9.36 -1.08 4.03
CA LEU A 18 -9.33 -1.99 2.88
C LEU A 18 -10.15 -3.25 3.15
N ARG A 19 -11.26 -3.45 2.44
CA ARG A 19 -12.25 -4.49 2.77
C ARG A 19 -11.82 -5.91 2.43
N ASN A 20 -11.03 -6.09 1.37
CA ASN A 20 -10.57 -7.40 0.93
C ASN A 20 -9.03 -7.52 1.03
N PRO A 21 -8.48 -7.75 2.24
CA PRO A 21 -7.03 -7.88 2.44
C PRO A 21 -6.43 -9.08 1.70
N GLU A 22 -7.22 -10.12 1.47
CA GLU A 22 -6.76 -11.35 0.81
C GLU A 22 -6.46 -11.08 -0.67
N ASP A 23 -7.38 -10.43 -1.39
CA ASP A 23 -7.15 -10.00 -2.77
C ASP A 23 -5.97 -9.01 -2.88
N ALA A 24 -5.85 -8.08 -1.92
CA ALA A 24 -4.75 -7.11 -1.91
C ALA A 24 -3.37 -7.75 -1.71
N LEU A 25 -3.26 -8.77 -0.84
CA LEU A 25 -2.01 -9.45 -0.49
C LEU A 25 -1.64 -10.57 -1.47
N PHE A 26 -2.61 -11.40 -1.86
CA PHE A 26 -2.39 -12.63 -2.59
C PHE A 26 -2.99 -12.62 -3.99
N GLY A 27 -4.03 -11.83 -4.25
CA GLY A 27 -4.70 -11.80 -5.55
C GLY A 27 -5.11 -13.21 -6.02
N LYS A 28 -5.30 -13.37 -7.34
CA LYS A 28 -5.71 -14.67 -7.92
C LYS A 28 -4.54 -15.63 -8.17
N ASP A 29 -3.35 -15.11 -8.44
CA ASP A 29 -2.17 -15.90 -8.82
C ASP A 29 -1.20 -16.15 -7.65
N GLY A 30 -1.62 -15.87 -6.41
CA GLY A 30 -0.77 -15.96 -5.22
C GLY A 30 0.14 -14.75 -5.00
N GLU A 31 0.11 -13.75 -5.90
CA GLU A 31 0.72 -12.44 -5.70
C GLU A 31 -0.28 -11.28 -5.91
N GLY A 32 -0.63 -10.61 -4.82
CA GLY A 32 -1.55 -9.47 -4.83
C GLY A 32 -0.90 -8.15 -5.23
N VAL A 33 -1.73 -7.14 -5.50
CA VAL A 33 -1.28 -5.81 -5.95
C VAL A 33 -0.28 -5.16 -5.00
N VAL A 34 -0.44 -5.37 -3.69
CA VAL A 34 0.43 -4.73 -2.69
C VAL A 34 1.87 -5.24 -2.79
N LEU A 35 2.05 -6.56 -2.96
CA LEU A 35 3.37 -7.15 -3.11
C LEU A 35 4.02 -6.76 -4.46
N LYS A 36 3.22 -6.74 -5.54
CA LYS A 36 3.68 -6.29 -6.87
C LYS A 36 4.19 -4.84 -6.83
N ILE A 37 3.41 -3.94 -6.23
CA ILE A 37 3.82 -2.53 -6.04
C ILE A 37 5.07 -2.47 -5.19
N TYR A 38 5.12 -3.18 -4.05
CA TYR A 38 6.28 -3.15 -3.15
C TYR A 38 7.58 -3.58 -3.85
N LYS A 39 7.53 -4.64 -4.67
CA LYS A 39 8.70 -5.10 -5.44
C LYS A 39 9.18 -4.04 -6.43
N LYS A 40 8.28 -3.44 -7.19
CA LYS A 40 8.60 -2.36 -8.14
C LYS A 40 9.10 -1.10 -7.43
N MET A 41 8.47 -0.71 -6.32
CA MET A 41 8.82 0.48 -5.54
C MET A 41 10.27 0.46 -5.03
N LYS A 42 10.79 -0.73 -4.69
CA LYS A 42 12.21 -0.90 -4.29
C LYS A 42 13.20 -0.66 -5.43
N GLN A 43 12.74 -0.69 -6.68
CA GLN A 43 13.55 -0.46 -7.88
C GLN A 43 13.40 0.97 -8.41
N ALA A 44 12.46 1.73 -7.86
CA ALA A 44 12.16 3.09 -8.31
C ALA A 44 13.33 4.04 -8.05
N LYS A 45 13.59 4.93 -9.00
CA LYS A 45 14.73 5.89 -8.95
C LYS A 45 14.31 7.32 -8.66
N ASP A 46 13.07 7.68 -8.97
CA ASP A 46 12.54 9.03 -8.81
C ASP A 46 11.02 9.03 -8.59
N LYS A 47 10.45 10.20 -8.32
CA LYS A 47 8.99 10.35 -8.12
C LYS A 47 8.15 10.03 -9.35
N ASN A 48 8.69 10.12 -10.57
CA ASN A 48 7.93 9.78 -11.76
C ASN A 48 7.73 8.27 -11.87
N GLU A 49 8.77 7.49 -11.60
CA GLU A 49 8.67 6.03 -11.50
C GLU A 49 7.70 5.62 -10.39
N ILE A 50 7.69 6.31 -9.24
CA ILE A 50 6.67 6.07 -8.19
C ILE A 50 5.26 6.24 -8.75
N LYS A 51 4.98 7.35 -9.44
CA LYS A 51 3.64 7.63 -10.01
C LYS A 51 3.23 6.56 -11.02
N GLU A 52 4.14 6.11 -11.87
CA GLU A 52 3.89 5.03 -12.83
C GLU A 52 3.58 3.72 -12.11
N ILE A 53 4.37 3.35 -11.10
CA ILE A 53 4.16 2.14 -10.29
C ILE A 53 2.80 2.17 -9.58
N LEU A 54 2.38 3.33 -9.10
CA LEU A 54 1.14 3.53 -8.36
C LEU A 54 -0.11 3.65 -9.26
N ASN A 55 0.03 3.64 -10.58
CA ASN A 55 -1.11 3.56 -11.49
C ASN A 55 -1.80 2.19 -11.35
N LEU A 56 -2.97 2.15 -10.71
CA LEU A 56 -3.65 0.90 -10.35
C LEU A 56 -4.23 0.14 -11.55
N GLU A 57 -4.49 0.83 -12.68
CA GLU A 57 -5.08 0.23 -13.89
C GLU A 57 -4.22 -0.91 -14.47
N GLN A 58 -2.92 -0.94 -14.16
CA GLN A 58 -2.01 -1.98 -14.64
C GLN A 58 -2.08 -3.29 -13.82
N TYR A 59 -2.87 -3.34 -12.74
CA TYR A 59 -2.94 -4.50 -11.84
C TYR A 59 -4.35 -5.10 -11.81
N ALA A 60 -4.43 -6.42 -11.96
CA ALA A 60 -5.66 -7.15 -11.74
C ALA A 60 -5.98 -7.24 -10.24
N MET A 61 -7.18 -6.79 -9.85
CA MET A 61 -7.73 -6.88 -8.50
C MET A 61 -9.26 -6.78 -8.55
N GLU A 62 -9.94 -7.08 -7.44
CA GLU A 62 -11.38 -6.86 -7.33
C GLU A 62 -11.74 -5.37 -7.30
N LYS A 63 -12.95 -5.02 -7.75
CA LYS A 63 -13.44 -3.63 -7.78
C LYS A 63 -13.43 -2.98 -6.39
N THR A 64 -13.74 -3.76 -5.34
CA THR A 64 -13.72 -3.31 -3.94
C THR A 64 -12.30 -2.95 -3.50
N THR A 65 -11.34 -3.84 -3.77
CA THR A 65 -9.92 -3.63 -3.53
C THR A 65 -9.40 -2.43 -4.29
N PHE A 66 -9.74 -2.30 -5.57
CA PHE A 66 -9.36 -1.17 -6.41
C PHE A 66 -9.79 0.15 -5.77
N ASN A 67 -11.06 0.29 -5.40
CA ASN A 67 -11.59 1.52 -4.82
C ASN A 67 -10.89 1.89 -3.49
N ASP A 68 -10.61 0.89 -2.64
CA ASP A 68 -9.96 1.13 -1.35
C ASP A 68 -8.47 1.48 -1.55
N MET A 69 -7.81 0.81 -2.49
CA MET A 69 -6.44 1.11 -2.90
C MET A 69 -6.32 2.49 -3.54
N SER A 70 -7.26 2.92 -4.38
CA SER A 70 -7.22 4.26 -5.00
C SER A 70 -7.19 5.35 -3.96
N ARG A 71 -7.97 5.22 -2.88
CA ARG A 71 -7.96 6.20 -1.76
C ARG A 71 -6.61 6.24 -1.06
N PHE A 72 -6.05 5.07 -0.79
CA PHE A 72 -4.71 4.95 -0.20
C PHE A 72 -3.63 5.57 -1.08
N ILE A 73 -3.66 5.29 -2.39
CA ILE A 73 -2.70 5.81 -3.36
C ILE A 73 -2.81 7.33 -3.49
N SER A 74 -4.01 7.88 -3.55
CA SER A 74 -4.20 9.34 -3.61
C SER A 74 -3.57 10.04 -2.41
N GLU A 75 -3.77 9.54 -1.19
CA GLU A 75 -3.11 10.12 -0.01
C GLU A 75 -1.59 9.96 -0.02
N LEU A 76 -1.08 8.80 -0.46
CA LEU A 76 0.36 8.61 -0.60
C LEU A 76 0.96 9.60 -1.60
N LEU A 77 0.32 9.78 -2.77
CA LEU A 77 0.74 10.71 -3.81
C LEU A 77 0.75 12.16 -3.29
N ASN A 78 -0.33 12.59 -2.63
CA ASN A 78 -0.40 13.91 -2.01
C ASN A 78 0.71 14.13 -0.98
N LYS A 79 1.02 13.09 -0.19
CA LYS A 79 2.05 13.16 0.86
C LYS A 79 3.46 13.28 0.29
N ILE A 80 3.78 12.54 -0.78
CA ILE A 80 5.12 12.53 -1.38
C ILE A 80 5.36 13.70 -2.36
N GLU A 81 4.31 14.40 -2.78
CA GLU A 81 4.42 15.54 -3.69
C GLU A 81 5.36 16.63 -3.15
N GLN A 82 5.26 16.89 -1.85
CA GLN A 82 6.06 17.89 -1.12
C GLN A 82 7.46 17.38 -0.71
N MET A 83 7.79 16.11 -0.95
CA MET A 83 9.07 15.52 -0.61
C MET A 83 10.07 15.62 -1.76
N ASP A 84 11.36 15.66 -1.46
CA ASP A 84 12.39 15.39 -2.45
C ASP A 84 12.33 13.91 -2.90
N ASP A 85 12.95 13.59 -4.04
CA ASP A 85 12.88 12.24 -4.62
C ASP A 85 13.38 11.16 -3.65
N GLN A 86 14.49 11.41 -2.96
CA GLN A 86 15.07 10.42 -2.04
C GLN A 86 14.15 10.16 -0.85
N SER A 87 13.56 11.21 -0.28
CA SER A 87 12.59 11.10 0.81
C SER A 87 11.31 10.41 0.36
N ALA A 88 10.79 10.75 -0.83
CA ALA A 88 9.60 10.13 -1.41
C ALA A 88 9.77 8.61 -1.62
N LEU A 89 10.93 8.20 -2.14
CA LEU A 89 11.26 6.78 -2.35
C LEU A 89 11.32 6.02 -1.01
N LYS A 90 12.11 6.52 -0.06
CA LYS A 90 12.23 5.91 1.27
C LYS A 90 10.85 5.81 1.95
N PHE A 91 10.09 6.90 1.93
CA PHE A 91 8.77 6.95 2.53
C PHE A 91 7.81 5.95 1.89
N SER A 92 7.74 5.90 0.55
CA SER A 92 6.86 4.98 -0.17
C SER A 92 7.20 3.52 0.10
N VAL A 93 8.50 3.16 0.13
CA VAL A 93 8.95 1.81 0.48
C VAL A 93 8.55 1.43 1.91
N GLU A 94 8.74 2.34 2.88
CA GLU A 94 8.33 2.10 4.27
C GLU A 94 6.81 1.95 4.40
N VAL A 95 6.04 2.83 3.75
CA VAL A 95 4.57 2.78 3.75
C VAL A 95 4.10 1.41 3.26
N PHE A 96 4.60 0.92 2.13
CA PHE A 96 4.19 -0.38 1.60
C PHE A 96 4.69 -1.56 2.45
N ARG A 97 5.85 -1.44 3.12
CA ARG A 97 6.29 -2.46 4.09
C ARG A 97 5.31 -2.55 5.26
N TYR A 98 4.97 -1.42 5.88
CA TYR A 98 4.03 -1.39 6.98
C TYR A 98 2.61 -1.75 6.57
N PHE A 99 2.22 -1.43 5.33
CA PHE A 99 0.91 -1.78 4.81
C PHE A 99 0.75 -3.29 4.68
N GLN A 100 1.76 -4.01 4.18
CA GLN A 100 1.76 -5.48 4.17
C GLN A 100 1.63 -6.08 5.57
N ILE A 101 2.39 -5.55 6.55
CA ILE A 101 2.31 -6.01 7.94
C ILE A 101 0.91 -5.76 8.50
N ALA A 102 0.37 -4.57 8.30
CA ALA A 102 -0.95 -4.19 8.80
C ALA A 102 -2.05 -5.04 8.15
N LEU A 103 -1.95 -5.33 6.85
CA LEU A 103 -2.87 -6.22 6.11
C LEU A 103 -2.75 -7.69 6.55
N ALA A 104 -1.56 -8.17 6.90
CA ALA A 104 -1.38 -9.52 7.43
C ALA A 104 -2.00 -9.66 8.83
N THR A 105 -1.80 -8.67 9.70
CA THR A 105 -2.45 -8.62 11.03
C THR A 105 -3.96 -8.55 10.89
N LYS A 106 -4.45 -7.65 10.02
CA LYS A 106 -5.83 -7.55 9.50
C LYS A 106 -6.44 -8.95 9.30
N LEU A 107 -5.81 -9.72 8.42
CA LEU A 107 -6.35 -10.97 7.93
C LEU A 107 -6.34 -12.04 9.02
N ASN A 108 -5.28 -12.07 9.82
CA ASN A 108 -5.18 -12.95 10.99
C ASN A 108 -6.29 -12.67 12.01
N ASP A 109 -6.60 -11.40 12.27
CA ASP A 109 -7.65 -11.01 13.22
C ASP A 109 -9.05 -11.33 12.68
N MET A 110 -9.29 -11.13 11.37
CA MET A 110 -10.51 -11.57 10.68
C MET A 110 -10.69 -13.08 10.79
N ASN A 111 -9.64 -13.86 10.52
CA ASN A 111 -9.69 -15.33 10.58
C ASN A 111 -9.95 -15.86 12.00
N LYS A 112 -9.62 -15.08 13.03
CA LYS A 112 -9.92 -15.39 14.43
C LYS A 112 -11.29 -14.88 14.89
N GLY A 113 -12.04 -14.19 14.03
CA GLY A 113 -13.30 -13.54 14.40
C GLY A 113 -13.14 -12.37 15.36
N LEU A 114 -11.92 -11.84 15.52
CA LEU A 114 -11.61 -10.73 16.41
C LEU A 114 -11.88 -9.37 15.76
N TRP A 115 -12.29 -9.38 14.50
CA TRP A 115 -12.51 -8.18 13.74
C TRP A 115 -13.90 -8.15 13.10
N MET A 116 -14.70 -7.19 13.56
CA MET A 116 -16.00 -6.79 13.01
C MET A 116 -15.86 -5.57 12.10
#